data_AF-R1GRY0-F1
#
_entry.id   AF-R1GRY0-F1
#
_cell.length_a   1.000
_cell.length_b   1.000
_cell.length_c   1.000
_cell.angle_alpha   90.00
_cell.angle_beta   90.00
_cell.angle_gamma   90.00
#
_symmetry.space_group_name_H-M   'P 1'
#
loop_
_entity.id
_entity.type
_entity.pdbx_description
1 polymer ?
#
loop_
_entity_poly.entity_id
_entity_poly.type
_entity_poly.pdbx_seq_one_letter_code
_entity_poly.pdbx_strand_id
1 'polypeptide(L)'
;MAEDEDVTIDFVSLGMFILDDIEFKPPRPPVKDVVGGAGAYSAIGARIMSPPPLSRSVGWIVDCGSDFPPEVRETISHWDTSCLFRETPSRLTTRGWNGYGENEHRAFRYTTEKLRIDHDALTPELLLSKSYHLICSSTRCIDLVTNILFKRKCLAPDRWVNPPLFIWEPVPDLCVPDDMEKCQQALRYVDVVSPNHGELGGYFARSTTTPEGDVDKKAVEECTESWLASGVEP
;
A
#
# COMPACT_ATOMS: atom_id res chain seq x y z
N MET A 1 -25.39 12.52 -22.11
CA MET A 1 -23.93 12.40 -22.20
C MET A 1 -23.38 13.41 -21.22
N ALA A 2 -23.03 12.98 -20.01
CA ALA A 2 -22.33 13.85 -19.09
C ALA A 2 -20.95 14.06 -19.68
N GLU A 3 -20.54 15.31 -19.87
CA GLU A 3 -19.16 15.65 -20.16
C GLU A 3 -18.30 14.98 -19.08
N ASP A 4 -17.25 14.26 -19.47
CA ASP A 4 -16.25 13.77 -18.52
C ASP A 4 -15.64 15.00 -17.86
N GLU A 5 -16.17 15.37 -16.68
CA GLU A 5 -15.45 16.25 -15.77
C GLU A 5 -14.08 15.61 -15.56
N ASP A 6 -13.03 16.39 -15.79
CA ASP A 6 -11.64 15.97 -15.62
C ASP A 6 -11.45 15.55 -14.15
N VAL A 7 -11.64 14.26 -13.86
CA VAL A 7 -11.66 13.74 -12.48
C VAL A 7 -10.27 13.94 -11.90
N THR A 8 -10.17 14.86 -10.96
CA THR A 8 -8.93 15.07 -10.22
C THR A 8 -8.72 13.90 -9.27
N ILE A 9 -7.62 13.18 -9.43
CA ILE A 9 -7.24 12.08 -8.53
C ILE A 9 -6.65 12.67 -7.25
N ASP A 10 -7.22 12.31 -6.10
CA ASP A 10 -6.76 12.76 -4.79
C ASP A 10 -5.73 11.79 -4.20
N PHE A 11 -5.89 10.49 -4.47
CA PHE A 11 -5.11 9.44 -3.84
C PHE A 11 -4.80 8.32 -4.83
N VAL A 12 -3.54 7.84 -4.87
CA VAL A 12 -3.14 6.66 -5.62
C VAL A 12 -2.39 5.67 -4.76
N SER A 13 -2.85 4.42 -4.71
CA SER A 13 -2.09 3.34 -4.09
C SER A 13 -1.22 2.60 -5.10
N LEU A 14 0.09 2.49 -4.82
CA LEU A 14 1.04 1.63 -5.56
C LEU A 14 1.28 0.29 -4.85
N GLY A 15 0.43 -0.07 -3.89
CA GLY A 15 0.46 -1.39 -3.26
C GLY A 15 -0.09 -2.46 -4.19
N MET A 16 0.49 -3.67 -4.11
CA MET A 16 0.03 -4.80 -4.94
C MET A 16 -1.37 -5.24 -4.53
N PHE A 17 -2.20 -5.51 -5.54
CA PHE A 17 -3.37 -6.36 -5.38
C PHE A 17 -2.94 -7.82 -5.24
N ILE A 18 -3.58 -8.56 -4.32
CA ILE A 18 -3.32 -9.98 -4.09
C ILE A 18 -4.67 -10.69 -3.95
N LEU A 19 -4.78 -11.91 -4.46
CA LEU A 19 -5.86 -12.84 -4.10
C LEU A 19 -5.41 -13.72 -2.94
N ASP A 20 -6.03 -13.55 -1.78
CA ASP A 20 -5.74 -14.32 -0.59
C ASP A 20 -6.58 -15.59 -0.51
N ASP A 21 -5.89 -16.69 -0.24
CA ASP A 21 -6.48 -17.96 0.16
C ASP A 21 -6.37 -18.09 1.67
N ILE A 22 -7.50 -18.11 2.37
CA ILE A 22 -7.58 -18.18 3.82
C ILE A 22 -7.85 -19.63 4.23
N GLU A 23 -6.88 -20.24 4.88
CA GLU A 23 -6.96 -21.59 5.43
C GLU A 23 -7.38 -21.53 6.91
N PHE A 24 -8.51 -22.17 7.22
CA PHE A 24 -9.00 -22.29 8.59
C PHE A 24 -8.68 -23.67 9.17
N LYS A 25 -8.66 -23.76 10.50
CA LYS A 25 -8.60 -25.09 11.15
C LYS A 25 -9.87 -25.89 10.81
N PRO A 26 -9.75 -27.19 10.53
CA PRO A 26 -10.89 -28.07 10.37
C PRO A 26 -11.85 -27.95 11.57
N PRO A 27 -13.17 -28.03 11.35
CA PRO A 27 -13.85 -28.41 10.10
C PRO A 27 -14.18 -27.25 9.16
N ARG A 28 -13.76 -26.01 9.47
CA ARG A 28 -14.12 -24.85 8.63
C ARG A 28 -13.38 -24.92 7.30
N PRO A 29 -14.09 -24.88 6.15
CA PRO A 29 -13.44 -24.94 4.85
C PRO A 29 -12.65 -23.66 4.56
N PRO A 30 -11.60 -23.75 3.73
CA PRO A 30 -10.87 -22.57 3.29
C PRO A 30 -11.73 -21.64 2.44
N VAL A 31 -11.39 -20.35 2.45
CA VAL A 31 -11.99 -19.34 1.56
C VAL A 31 -10.94 -18.94 0.54
N LYS A 32 -11.30 -18.92 -0.73
CA LYS A 32 -10.41 -18.63 -1.86
C LYS A 32 -10.76 -17.29 -2.49
N ASP A 33 -9.83 -16.76 -3.26
CA ASP A 33 -10.03 -15.55 -4.09
C ASP A 33 -10.49 -14.33 -3.28
N VAL A 34 -10.04 -14.22 -2.02
CA VAL A 34 -10.34 -13.07 -1.17
C VAL A 34 -9.53 -11.88 -1.65
N VAL A 35 -10.17 -10.74 -1.82
CA VAL A 35 -9.45 -9.49 -2.14
C VAL A 35 -8.48 -9.15 -1.00
N GLY A 36 -7.21 -9.09 -1.35
CA GLY A 36 -6.09 -8.92 -0.45
C GLY A 36 -5.04 -7.94 -0.95
N GLY A 37 -3.97 -7.83 -0.17
CA GLY A 37 -2.88 -6.89 -0.40
C GLY A 37 -3.17 -5.48 0.11
N ALA A 38 -2.15 -4.86 0.73
CA ALA A 38 -2.27 -3.52 1.31
C ALA A 38 -2.68 -2.45 0.26
N GLY A 39 -2.39 -2.69 -1.02
CA GLY A 39 -2.84 -1.85 -2.12
C GLY A 39 -4.36 -1.71 -2.17
N ALA A 40 -5.04 -2.86 -2.19
CA ALA A 40 -6.49 -2.95 -2.23
C ALA A 40 -7.14 -2.40 -0.94
N TYR A 41 -6.59 -2.73 0.23
CA TYR A 41 -7.10 -2.23 1.51
C TYR A 41 -6.95 -0.72 1.68
N SER A 42 -5.85 -0.15 1.18
CA SER A 42 -5.66 1.31 1.15
C SER A 42 -6.65 2.00 0.23
N ALA A 43 -6.89 1.43 -0.97
CA ALA A 43 -7.86 1.96 -1.91
C ALA A 43 -9.30 1.93 -1.37
N ILE A 44 -9.73 0.80 -0.78
CA ILE A 44 -11.07 0.73 -0.19
C ILE A 44 -11.21 1.63 1.04
N GLY A 45 -10.17 1.75 1.87
CA GLY A 45 -10.14 2.70 2.98
C GLY A 45 -10.34 4.14 2.51
N ALA A 46 -9.61 4.56 1.49
CA ALA A 46 -9.79 5.87 0.86
C ALA A 46 -11.20 6.03 0.27
N ARG A 47 -11.73 5.02 -0.42
CA ARG A 47 -13.07 5.03 -1.01
C ARG A 47 -14.21 5.06 0.03
N ILE A 48 -13.99 4.56 1.25
CA ILE A 48 -14.95 4.71 2.36
C ILE A 48 -15.04 6.19 2.77
N MET A 49 -13.89 6.88 2.80
CA MET A 49 -13.80 8.30 3.16
C MET A 49 -14.20 9.25 2.01
N SER A 50 -14.16 8.76 0.77
CA SER A 50 -14.58 9.47 -0.45
C SER A 50 -15.81 8.81 -1.07
N PRO A 51 -17.03 9.07 -0.58
CA PRO A 51 -18.24 8.47 -1.13
C PRO A 51 -18.53 8.98 -2.56
N PRO A 52 -19.30 8.24 -3.39
CA PRO A 52 -19.63 8.67 -4.75
C PRO A 52 -20.23 10.09 -4.79
N PRO A 53 -19.83 10.95 -5.76
CA PRO A 53 -18.92 10.65 -6.89
C PRO A 53 -17.42 10.75 -6.56
N LEU A 54 -17.03 11.15 -5.35
CA LEU A 54 -15.63 11.29 -4.94
C LEU A 54 -14.87 9.97 -4.93
N SER A 55 -15.56 8.83 -4.95
CA SER A 55 -14.91 7.51 -5.07
C SER A 55 -14.01 7.44 -6.31
N ARG A 56 -14.36 8.15 -7.39
CA ARG A 56 -13.55 8.24 -8.61
C ARG A 56 -12.24 9.03 -8.41
N SER A 57 -12.06 9.79 -7.33
CA SER A 57 -10.78 10.43 -7.00
C SER A 57 -9.75 9.46 -6.36
N VAL A 58 -10.15 8.20 -6.13
CA VAL A 58 -9.29 7.13 -5.62
C VAL A 58 -8.76 6.29 -6.78
N GLY A 59 -7.46 6.38 -7.04
CA GLY A 59 -6.74 5.57 -8.01
C GLY A 59 -5.94 4.44 -7.38
N TRP A 60 -5.78 3.35 -8.11
CA TRP A 60 -4.96 2.20 -7.73
C TRP A 60 -4.87 1.24 -8.92
N ILE A 61 -4.00 0.24 -8.83
CA ILE A 61 -3.68 -0.64 -9.94
C ILE A 61 -3.92 -2.10 -9.54
N VAL A 62 -4.63 -2.84 -10.40
CA VAL A 62 -4.94 -4.26 -10.23
C VAL A 62 -4.35 -5.03 -11.40
N ASP A 63 -3.35 -5.87 -11.12
CA ASP A 63 -2.77 -6.79 -12.10
C ASP A 63 -3.60 -8.08 -12.19
N CYS A 64 -4.29 -8.25 -13.32
CA CYS A 64 -5.13 -9.41 -13.59
C CYS A 64 -4.31 -10.47 -14.32
N GLY A 65 -4.03 -11.60 -13.67
CA GLY A 65 -3.43 -12.75 -14.34
C GLY A 65 -4.44 -13.52 -15.20
N SER A 66 -3.99 -14.59 -15.84
CA SER A 66 -4.85 -15.47 -16.65
C SER A 66 -5.96 -16.19 -15.87
N ASP A 67 -5.86 -16.19 -14.54
CA ASP A 67 -6.79 -16.80 -13.59
C ASP A 67 -7.62 -15.77 -12.81
N PHE A 68 -7.63 -14.49 -13.22
CA PHE A 68 -8.33 -13.45 -12.47
C PHE A 68 -9.85 -13.67 -12.47
N PRO A 69 -10.49 -13.84 -11.30
CA PRO A 69 -11.91 -14.21 -11.24
C PRO A 69 -12.84 -13.09 -11.73
N PRO A 70 -13.82 -13.38 -12.62
CA PRO A 70 -14.78 -12.38 -13.09
C PRO A 70 -15.57 -11.69 -11.97
N GLU A 71 -15.96 -12.43 -10.94
CA GLU A 71 -16.70 -11.94 -9.78
C GLU A 71 -15.89 -10.94 -8.94
N VAL A 72 -14.57 -11.13 -8.87
CA VAL A 72 -13.67 -10.18 -8.20
C VAL A 72 -13.58 -8.90 -9.03
N ARG A 73 -13.46 -9.02 -10.37
CA ARG A 73 -13.49 -7.85 -11.26
C ARG A 73 -14.77 -7.06 -11.09
N GLU A 74 -15.91 -7.74 -11.08
CA GLU A 74 -17.21 -7.14 -10.89
C GLU A 74 -17.29 -6.44 -9.54
N THR A 75 -16.85 -7.09 -8.46
CA THR A 75 -16.82 -6.50 -7.11
C THR A 75 -16.01 -5.21 -7.07
N ILE A 76 -14.80 -5.22 -7.63
CA ILE A 76 -13.92 -4.03 -7.67
C ILE A 76 -14.55 -2.92 -8.53
N SER A 77 -15.17 -3.26 -9.65
CA SER A 77 -15.83 -2.28 -10.52
C SER A 77 -16.98 -1.57 -9.82
N HIS A 78 -17.73 -2.29 -8.96
CA HIS A 78 -18.80 -1.71 -8.14
C HIS A 78 -18.30 -0.71 -7.07
N TRP A 79 -17.00 -0.68 -6.77
CA TRP A 79 -16.46 0.33 -5.85
C TRP A 79 -16.46 1.74 -6.46
N ASP A 80 -16.62 1.85 -7.78
CA ASP A 80 -16.68 3.10 -8.55
C ASP A 80 -15.48 4.01 -8.30
N THR A 81 -14.29 3.41 -8.40
CA THR A 81 -12.99 4.08 -8.23
C THR A 81 -12.30 4.23 -9.59
N SER A 82 -11.25 5.06 -9.65
CA SER A 82 -10.35 5.13 -10.82
C SER A 82 -9.33 3.98 -10.81
N CYS A 83 -9.83 2.75 -10.66
CA CYS A 83 -9.01 1.54 -10.67
C CYS A 83 -8.50 1.23 -12.10
N LEU A 84 -7.19 1.11 -12.26
CA LEU A 84 -6.57 0.64 -13.49
C LEU A 84 -6.41 -0.88 -13.44
N PHE A 85 -7.21 -1.60 -14.22
CA PHE A 85 -6.98 -3.02 -14.47
C PHE A 85 -5.90 -3.20 -15.55
N ARG A 86 -4.83 -3.93 -15.23
CA ARG A 86 -3.77 -4.31 -16.18
C ARG A 86 -3.85 -5.80 -16.44
N GLU A 87 -4.10 -6.17 -17.69
CA GLU A 87 -4.12 -7.57 -18.09
C GLU A 87 -2.69 -8.12 -18.21
N THR A 88 -2.42 -9.22 -17.51
CA THR A 88 -1.12 -9.91 -17.48
C THR A 88 -1.29 -11.40 -17.82
N PRO A 89 -1.78 -11.74 -19.03
CA PRO A 89 -2.21 -13.10 -19.38
C PRO A 89 -1.07 -14.14 -19.41
N SER A 90 0.19 -13.69 -19.42
CA SER A 90 1.37 -14.56 -19.38
C SER A 90 1.69 -15.13 -17.99
N ARG A 91 0.97 -14.72 -16.95
CA ARG A 91 1.18 -15.13 -15.56
C ARG A 91 -0.15 -15.33 -14.82
N LEU A 92 -0.05 -15.98 -13.65
CA LEU A 92 -1.15 -16.02 -12.69
C LEU A 92 -1.21 -14.71 -11.89
N THR A 93 -2.39 -14.40 -11.39
CA THR A 93 -2.64 -13.29 -10.46
C THR A 93 -1.80 -13.51 -9.21
N THR A 94 -1.24 -12.44 -8.62
CA THR A 94 -0.48 -12.58 -7.38
C THR A 94 -1.40 -13.11 -6.27
N ARG A 95 -0.99 -14.18 -5.61
CA ARG A 95 -1.77 -14.89 -4.61
C ARG A 95 -1.00 -15.02 -3.30
N GLY A 96 -1.73 -14.90 -2.21
CA GLY A 96 -1.25 -15.08 -0.84
C GLY A 96 -1.96 -16.27 -0.20
N TRP A 97 -1.26 -16.98 0.65
CA TRP A 97 -1.85 -17.96 1.56
C TRP A 97 -1.79 -17.40 2.98
N ASN A 98 -2.93 -17.45 3.67
CA ASN A 98 -3.07 -17.06 5.06
C ASN A 98 -3.50 -18.27 5.88
N GLY A 99 -2.63 -18.77 6.75
CA GLY A 99 -2.96 -19.84 7.68
C GLY A 99 -2.99 -19.37 9.12
N TYR A 100 -3.89 -19.96 9.91
CA TYR A 100 -3.99 -19.69 11.34
C TYR A 100 -3.48 -20.89 12.15
N GLY A 101 -2.37 -20.68 12.87
CA GLY A 101 -1.73 -21.67 13.74
C GLY A 101 -2.37 -21.81 15.11
N GLU A 102 -1.65 -22.43 16.06
CA GLU A 102 -2.00 -22.35 17.50
C GLU A 102 -1.98 -20.89 17.97
N ASN A 103 -2.89 -20.53 18.88
CA ASN A 103 -3.06 -19.16 19.41
C ASN A 103 -3.38 -18.08 18.35
N GLU A 104 -4.09 -18.44 17.28
CA GLU A 104 -4.47 -17.51 16.19
C GLU A 104 -3.29 -16.87 15.46
N HIS A 105 -2.08 -17.43 15.60
CA HIS A 105 -0.90 -16.92 14.92
C HIS A 105 -1.08 -17.01 13.40
N ARG A 106 -1.17 -15.84 12.75
CA ARG A 106 -1.29 -15.72 11.30
C ARG A 106 0.07 -15.97 10.65
N ALA A 107 0.13 -16.94 9.74
CA ALA A 107 1.26 -17.14 8.85
C ALA A 107 0.86 -16.74 7.42
N PHE A 108 1.75 -16.01 6.74
CA PHE A 108 1.53 -15.54 5.38
C PHE A 108 2.65 -15.99 4.45
N ARG A 109 2.30 -16.38 3.22
CA ARG A 109 3.28 -16.59 2.14
C ARG A 109 2.65 -16.34 0.77
N TYR A 110 3.45 -15.89 -0.17
CA TYR A 110 3.04 -15.83 -1.58
C TYR A 110 3.00 -17.22 -2.19
N THR A 111 1.96 -17.52 -2.97
CA THR A 111 1.79 -18.80 -3.69
C THR A 111 1.97 -18.65 -5.20
N THR A 112 1.97 -17.43 -5.71
CA THR A 112 2.34 -17.10 -7.09
C THR A 112 3.33 -15.93 -7.10
N GLU A 113 3.92 -15.66 -8.26
CA GLU A 113 4.91 -14.59 -8.42
C GLU A 113 4.32 -13.22 -8.06
N LYS A 114 5.13 -12.38 -7.42
CA LYS A 114 4.80 -10.99 -7.13
C LYS A 114 5.00 -10.15 -8.39
N LEU A 115 4.02 -9.31 -8.73
CA LEU A 115 4.22 -8.24 -9.70
C LEU A 115 4.17 -6.90 -8.97
N ARG A 116 5.35 -6.27 -8.85
CA ARG A 116 5.49 -4.98 -8.17
C ARG A 116 4.95 -3.88 -9.07
N ILE A 117 4.20 -2.96 -8.49
CA ILE A 117 3.79 -1.71 -9.14
C ILE A 117 4.90 -0.67 -8.94
N ASP A 118 5.28 0.00 -10.02
CA ASP A 118 6.29 1.06 -10.02
C ASP A 118 5.72 2.36 -10.62
N HIS A 119 6.58 3.36 -10.74
CA HIS A 119 6.25 4.66 -11.30
C HIS A 119 6.04 4.62 -12.83
N ASP A 120 6.39 3.52 -13.52
CA ASP A 120 6.11 3.29 -14.94
C ASP A 120 4.66 2.82 -15.17
N ALA A 121 4.04 2.24 -14.15
CA ALA A 121 2.65 1.80 -14.20
C ALA A 121 1.60 2.93 -14.17
N LEU A 122 2.00 4.16 -13.79
CA LEU A 122 1.08 5.29 -13.62
C LEU A 122 0.68 5.88 -14.98
N THR A 123 -0.63 5.96 -15.25
CA THR A 123 -1.16 6.78 -16.36
C THR A 123 -0.96 8.27 -16.08
N PRO A 124 -1.07 9.17 -17.08
CA PRO A 124 -1.00 10.61 -16.84
C PRO A 124 -1.92 11.12 -15.72
N GLU A 125 -3.13 10.57 -15.61
CA GLU A 125 -4.12 10.94 -14.61
C GLU A 125 -3.69 10.51 -13.20
N LEU A 126 -3.24 9.25 -13.04
CA LEU A 126 -2.72 8.73 -11.77
C LEU A 126 -1.40 9.42 -11.37
N LEU A 127 -0.56 9.74 -12.36
CA LEU A 127 0.70 10.45 -12.17
C LEU A 127 0.49 11.89 -11.70
N LEU A 128 -0.69 12.49 -11.92
CA LEU A 128 -1.03 13.83 -11.44
C LEU A 128 -1.85 13.83 -10.14
N SER A 129 -1.97 12.68 -9.46
CA SER A 129 -2.61 12.57 -8.14
C SER A 129 -2.08 13.56 -7.10
N LYS A 130 -2.93 13.98 -6.16
CA LYS A 130 -2.52 14.81 -5.02
C LYS A 130 -1.75 14.04 -3.95
N SER A 131 -1.91 12.71 -3.89
CA SER A 131 -1.19 11.88 -2.94
C SER A 131 -0.90 10.47 -3.43
N TYR A 132 0.12 9.84 -2.86
CA TYR A 132 0.59 8.49 -3.18
C TYR A 132 0.77 7.66 -1.93
N HIS A 133 0.21 6.45 -1.92
CA HIS A 133 0.49 5.43 -0.93
C HIS A 133 1.48 4.40 -1.48
N LEU A 134 2.58 4.22 -0.75
CA LEU A 134 3.70 3.36 -1.11
C LEU A 134 3.88 2.29 -0.03
N ILE A 135 3.75 1.01 -0.39
CA ILE A 135 4.13 -0.11 0.49
C ILE A 135 5.37 -0.80 -0.07
N CYS A 136 6.51 -0.55 0.56
CA CYS A 136 7.80 -1.03 0.05
C CYS A 136 8.95 -0.89 1.07
N SER A 137 10.14 -1.36 0.67
CA SER A 137 11.37 -1.15 1.42
C SER A 137 11.77 0.33 1.42
N SER A 138 12.58 0.74 2.40
CA SER A 138 13.09 2.11 2.53
C SER A 138 13.77 2.62 1.24
N THR A 139 14.65 1.81 0.63
CA THR A 139 15.32 2.16 -0.63
C THR A 139 14.34 2.32 -1.80
N ARG A 140 13.31 1.47 -1.88
CA ARG A 140 12.31 1.54 -2.95
C ARG A 140 11.35 2.71 -2.75
N CYS A 141 11.13 3.13 -1.50
CA CYS A 141 10.36 4.34 -1.20
C CYS A 141 11.04 5.57 -1.83
N ILE A 142 12.33 5.76 -1.54
CA ILE A 142 13.13 6.86 -2.11
C ILE A 142 13.12 6.83 -3.65
N ASP A 143 13.30 5.66 -4.25
CA ASP A 143 13.26 5.47 -5.70
C ASP A 143 11.91 5.86 -6.31
N LEU A 144 10.80 5.40 -5.72
CA LEU A 144 9.46 5.72 -6.20
C LEU A 144 9.15 7.21 -6.09
N VAL A 145 9.41 7.82 -4.93
CA VAL A 145 9.21 9.26 -4.73
C VAL A 145 9.97 10.07 -5.77
N THR A 146 11.27 9.80 -5.92
CA THR A 146 12.15 10.55 -6.82
C THR A 146 11.69 10.46 -8.27
N ASN A 147 11.35 9.25 -8.73
CA ASN A 147 10.94 9.04 -10.12
C ASN A 147 9.52 9.55 -10.40
N ILE A 148 8.59 9.45 -9.44
CA ILE A 148 7.24 10.04 -9.56
C ILE A 148 7.36 11.57 -9.70
N LEU A 149 8.14 12.21 -8.82
CA LEU A 149 8.37 13.66 -8.89
C LEU A 149 9.02 14.09 -10.20
N PHE A 150 10.03 13.35 -10.68
CA PHE A 150 10.66 13.61 -11.98
C PHE A 150 9.64 13.54 -13.13
N LYS A 151 8.86 12.46 -13.20
CA LYS A 151 7.85 12.27 -14.25
C LYS A 151 6.76 13.32 -14.21
N ARG A 152 6.29 13.69 -13.01
CA ARG A 152 5.31 14.79 -12.83
C ARG A 152 5.83 16.10 -13.41
N LYS A 153 7.08 16.45 -13.09
CA LYS A 153 7.72 17.67 -13.61
C LYS A 153 7.82 17.66 -15.13
N CYS A 154 8.12 16.50 -15.73
CA CYS A 154 8.17 16.34 -17.19
C CYS A 154 6.78 16.43 -17.84
N LEU A 155 5.74 15.85 -17.23
CA LEU A 155 4.39 15.82 -17.78
C LEU A 155 3.65 17.16 -17.65
N ALA A 156 3.76 17.81 -16.49
CA ALA A 156 3.03 19.03 -16.17
C ALA A 156 3.91 20.04 -15.40
N PRO A 157 4.89 20.67 -16.05
CA PRO A 157 5.82 21.60 -15.41
C PRO A 157 5.11 22.77 -14.73
N ASP A 158 3.97 23.23 -15.28
CA ASP A 158 3.20 24.35 -14.76
C ASP A 158 2.35 24.00 -13.54
N ARG A 159 2.10 22.70 -13.28
CA ARG A 159 1.35 22.21 -12.10
C ARG A 159 2.26 21.91 -10.90
N TRP A 160 3.54 22.28 -10.96
CA TRP A 160 4.52 22.04 -9.89
C TRP A 160 4.28 22.88 -8.62
N VAL A 161 3.35 23.83 -8.65
CA VAL A 161 3.07 24.73 -7.52
C VAL A 161 2.52 23.99 -6.29
N ASN A 162 1.94 22.79 -6.47
CA ASN A 162 1.45 21.94 -5.39
C ASN A 162 2.12 20.54 -5.49
N PRO A 163 3.21 20.28 -4.74
CA PRO A 163 3.81 18.95 -4.68
C PRO A 163 2.80 17.93 -4.09
N PRO A 164 2.82 16.67 -4.55
CA PRO A 164 1.95 15.65 -3.99
C PRO A 164 2.46 15.18 -2.62
N LEU A 165 1.54 14.66 -1.80
CA LEU A 165 1.89 13.98 -0.55
C LEU A 165 2.29 12.52 -0.81
N PHE A 166 3.25 12.01 -0.07
CA PHE A 166 3.71 10.64 -0.06
C PHE A 166 3.48 10.02 1.32
N ILE A 167 2.75 8.91 1.32
CA ILE A 167 2.43 8.09 2.48
C ILE A 167 3.19 6.77 2.30
N TRP A 168 4.06 6.43 3.26
CA TRP A 168 4.88 5.23 3.21
C TRP A 168 4.55 4.23 4.31
N GLU A 169 4.16 3.03 3.89
CA GLU A 169 4.04 1.84 4.73
C GLU A 169 5.31 0.98 4.57
N PRO A 170 6.13 0.81 5.62
CA PRO A 170 7.29 -0.07 5.57
C PRO A 170 6.85 -1.53 5.51
N VAL A 171 7.61 -2.36 4.80
CA VAL A 171 7.31 -3.81 4.77
C VAL A 171 7.81 -4.50 6.04
N PRO A 172 7.01 -5.41 6.66
CA PRO A 172 7.34 -5.99 7.96
C PRO A 172 8.72 -6.63 8.03
N ASP A 173 9.12 -7.37 7.00
CA ASP A 173 10.39 -8.12 6.96
C ASP A 173 11.64 -7.23 7.02
N LEU A 174 11.51 -5.93 6.75
CA LEU A 174 12.62 -4.97 6.76
C LEU A 174 12.54 -3.97 7.92
N CYS A 175 11.57 -4.15 8.82
CA CYS A 175 11.45 -3.36 10.03
C CYS A 175 12.42 -3.90 11.10
N VAL A 176 13.72 -3.78 10.82
CA VAL A 176 14.81 -4.32 11.64
C VAL A 176 15.92 -3.28 11.81
N PRO A 177 16.78 -3.40 12.84
CA PRO A 177 17.81 -2.39 13.11
C PRO A 177 18.78 -2.17 11.95
N ASP A 178 19.08 -3.24 11.19
CA ASP A 178 19.98 -3.19 10.02
C ASP A 178 19.44 -2.29 8.88
N ASP A 179 18.14 -2.01 8.84
CA ASP A 179 17.53 -1.11 7.87
C ASP A 179 17.27 0.30 8.42
N MET A 180 17.55 0.57 9.69
CA MET A 180 17.27 1.84 10.36
C MET A 180 17.88 3.04 9.61
N GLU A 181 19.14 2.95 9.18
CA GLU A 181 19.78 4.06 8.46
C GLU A 181 19.06 4.37 7.14
N LYS A 182 18.64 3.34 6.41
CA LYS A 182 17.89 3.52 5.15
C LYS A 182 16.48 4.03 5.42
N CYS A 183 15.84 3.57 6.49
CA CYS A 183 14.56 4.06 6.96
C CYS A 183 14.65 5.57 7.24
N GLN A 184 15.61 6.01 8.04
CA GLN A 184 15.83 7.43 8.34
C GLN A 184 16.08 8.28 7.09
N GLN A 185 16.75 7.73 6.07
CA GLN A 185 16.86 8.41 4.78
C GLN A 185 15.50 8.51 4.08
N ALA A 186 14.72 7.43 4.03
CA ALA A 186 13.40 7.41 3.40
C ALA A 186 12.39 8.35 4.08
N LEU A 187 12.47 8.50 5.41
CA LEU A 187 11.65 9.43 6.18
C LEU A 187 11.74 10.89 5.67
N ARG A 188 12.85 11.28 5.05
CA ARG A 188 13.05 12.63 4.48
C ARG A 188 12.41 12.85 3.11
N TYR A 189 11.84 11.79 2.53
CA TYR A 189 11.21 11.82 1.20
C TYR A 189 9.68 11.71 1.28
N VAL A 190 9.12 11.57 2.48
CA VAL A 190 7.70 11.28 2.67
C VAL A 190 7.10 12.19 3.73
N ASP A 191 5.82 12.50 3.54
CA ASP A 191 5.05 13.37 4.43
C ASP A 191 4.39 12.58 5.56
N VAL A 192 4.12 11.29 5.32
CA VAL A 192 3.51 10.38 6.29
C VAL A 192 4.21 9.03 6.26
N VAL A 193 4.49 8.46 7.43
CA VAL A 193 4.92 7.07 7.60
C VAL A 193 3.89 6.32 8.45
N SER A 194 3.53 5.09 8.06
CA SER A 194 2.41 4.34 8.65
C SER A 194 2.78 2.90 9.05
N PRO A 195 3.72 2.69 9.99
CA PRO A 195 3.99 1.35 10.52
C PRO A 195 2.90 0.94 11.51
N ASN A 196 2.80 -0.35 11.80
CA ASN A 196 2.24 -0.78 13.08
C ASN A 196 3.27 -0.68 14.22
N HIS A 197 2.84 -0.90 15.46
CA HIS A 197 3.72 -0.79 16.63
C HIS A 197 4.89 -1.78 16.60
N GLY A 198 4.68 -3.01 16.09
CA GLY A 198 5.71 -4.05 16.03
C GLY A 198 6.78 -3.71 15.01
N GLU A 199 6.38 -3.20 13.85
CA GLU A 199 7.26 -2.68 12.80
C GLU A 199 8.09 -1.50 13.31
N LEU A 200 7.44 -0.52 13.95
CA LEU A 200 8.14 0.61 14.58
C LEU A 200 9.19 0.12 15.58
N GLY A 201 8.79 -0.74 16.52
CA GLY A 201 9.69 -1.31 17.53
C GLY A 201 10.85 -2.11 16.93
N GLY A 202 10.59 -2.82 15.83
CA GLY A 202 11.56 -3.64 15.13
C GLY A 202 12.78 -2.86 14.66
N TYR A 203 12.60 -1.66 14.12
CA TYR A 203 13.71 -0.78 13.75
C TYR A 203 14.61 -0.42 14.94
N PHE A 204 14.04 -0.25 16.14
CA PHE A 204 14.77 0.13 17.35
C PHE A 204 15.26 -1.08 18.18
N ALA A 205 15.08 -2.31 17.70
CA ALA A 205 15.28 -3.54 18.49
C ALA A 205 14.54 -3.50 19.85
N ARG A 206 13.35 -2.88 19.87
CA ARG A 206 12.60 -2.59 21.09
C ARG A 206 11.22 -3.24 21.03
N SER A 207 10.87 -3.97 22.09
CA SER A 207 9.49 -4.45 22.25
C SER A 207 8.55 -3.27 22.44
N THR A 208 7.49 -3.23 21.63
CA THR A 208 6.35 -2.30 21.76
C THR A 208 5.11 -3.01 22.30
N THR A 209 5.32 -4.17 22.93
CA THR A 209 4.30 -4.96 23.61
C THR A 209 4.73 -5.18 25.06
N THR A 210 3.79 -5.01 25.99
CA THR A 210 3.93 -5.29 27.41
C THR A 210 4.06 -6.80 27.68
N PRO A 211 4.55 -7.24 28.86
CA PRO A 211 4.56 -8.66 29.23
C PRO A 211 3.18 -9.34 29.17
N GLU A 212 2.11 -8.56 29.36
CA GLU A 212 0.72 -9.02 29.32
C GLU A 212 0.17 -9.17 27.89
N GLY A 213 0.88 -8.67 26.88
CA GLY A 213 0.48 -8.75 25.47
C GLY A 213 -0.21 -7.49 24.93
N ASP A 214 -0.41 -6.46 25.77
CA ASP A 214 -0.98 -5.18 25.34
C ASP A 214 0.08 -4.28 24.67
N VAL A 215 -0.37 -3.35 23.82
CA VAL A 215 0.52 -2.36 23.19
C VAL A 215 1.13 -1.44 24.26
N ASP A 216 2.47 -1.39 24.31
CA ASP A 216 3.22 -0.46 25.16
C ASP A 216 3.25 0.93 24.51
N LYS A 217 2.26 1.77 24.89
CA LYS A 217 2.11 3.13 24.37
C LYS A 217 3.34 3.99 24.59
N LYS A 218 4.01 3.84 25.73
CA LYS A 218 5.20 4.63 26.05
C LYS A 218 6.36 4.25 25.14
N ALA A 219 6.56 2.95 24.90
CA ALA A 219 7.56 2.49 23.95
C ALA A 219 7.28 2.98 22.51
N VAL A 220 6.01 2.98 22.11
CA VAL A 220 5.60 3.54 20.81
C VAL A 220 5.92 5.03 20.72
N GLU A 221 5.50 5.83 21.69
CA GLU A 221 5.74 7.29 21.72
C GLU A 221 7.25 7.62 21.64
N GLU A 222 8.09 6.95 22.41
CA GLU A 222 9.54 7.18 22.41
C GLU A 222 10.19 6.81 21.05
N CYS A 223 9.76 5.71 20.42
CA CYS A 223 10.21 5.36 19.07
C CYS A 223 9.74 6.37 18.02
N THR A 224 8.49 6.83 18.12
CA THR A 224 7.92 7.84 17.21
C THR A 224 8.65 9.17 17.32
N GLU A 225 8.96 9.64 18.53
CA GLU A 225 9.73 10.87 18.74
C GLU A 225 11.10 10.80 18.03
N SER A 226 11.78 9.66 18.09
CA SER A 226 13.05 9.46 17.40
C SER A 226 12.91 9.47 15.87
N TRP A 227 11.81 8.97 15.31
CA TRP A 227 11.53 9.05 13.87
C TRP A 227 11.18 10.47 13.42
N LEU A 228 10.37 11.20 14.19
CA LEU A 228 10.05 12.60 13.90
C LEU A 228 11.31 13.46 13.89
N ALA A 229 12.22 13.24 14.83
CA ALA A 229 13.52 13.91 14.87
C ALA A 229 14.43 13.57 13.66
N SER A 230 14.10 12.52 12.88
CA SER A 230 14.87 12.08 11.70
C SER A 230 14.42 12.74 10.39
N GLY A 231 13.33 13.52 10.40
CA GLY A 231 12.96 14.44 9.30
C GLY A 231 11.69 14.09 8.52
N VAL A 232 10.69 13.44 9.12
CA VAL A 232 9.34 13.38 8.53
C VAL A 232 8.67 14.74 8.72
N GLU A 233 8.38 15.45 7.63
CA GLU A 233 7.72 16.76 7.64
C GLU A 233 6.55 16.77 6.63
N PRO A 234 5.38 17.37 6.95
CA PRO A 234 4.27 17.59 6.02
C PRO A 234 4.51 18.70 4.98
#